data_AF-A0A3E0H2A1-F1
#
_entry.id   AF-A0A3E0H2A1-F1
#
_cell.length_a   1.000
_cell.length_b   1.000
_cell.length_c   1.000
_cell.angle_alpha   90.00
_cell.angle_beta   90.00
_cell.angle_gamma   90.00
#
_symmetry.space_group_name_H-M   'P 1'
#
loop_
_entity.id
_entity.type
_entity.pdbx_description
1 polymer ?
#
loop_
_entity_poly.entity_id
_entity_poly.type
_entity_poly.pdbx_seq_one_letter_code
_entity_poly.pdbx_strand_id
1 'polypeptide(L)'
;MTEEWSFETAREPAAFAAAIAPREHTQHAYDGENHTLCGLSTEPMELYLHHFDRYHDESCPECGTRAAAAPTEPCGQERLYNRLLEADASPARENLLAALRRGAYIRLWITGPGRQMAQYYLKPDRITEGRDAVAAAFDTDDSVGLARAESPTGNFVVALAFDAPPVIARSA
;
A
#
# COMPACT_ATOMS: atom_id res chain seq x y z
N MET A 1 -28.88 -1.46 6.57
CA MET A 1 -27.84 -2.09 7.39
C MET A 1 -26.53 -1.47 6.92
N THR A 2 -25.90 -0.61 7.71
CA THR A 2 -24.53 -0.19 7.43
C THR A 2 -23.67 -1.45 7.59
N GLU A 3 -23.05 -1.91 6.51
CA GLU A 3 -22.09 -3.00 6.60
C GLU A 3 -21.05 -2.63 7.66
N GLU A 4 -20.93 -3.49 8.67
CA GLU A 4 -19.90 -3.32 9.69
C GLU A 4 -18.55 -3.55 9.02
N TRP A 5 -17.61 -2.67 9.30
CA TRP A 5 -16.29 -2.69 8.66
C TRP A 5 -15.52 -3.96 9.11
N SER A 6 -15.12 -4.81 8.17
CA SER A 6 -14.15 -5.91 8.32
C SER A 6 -13.24 -6.04 7.10
N PHE A 7 -11.98 -6.48 7.22
CA PHE A 7 -11.02 -6.54 6.09
C PHE A 7 -11.62 -7.09 4.79
N GLU A 8 -12.44 -8.13 4.89
CA GLU A 8 -13.17 -8.73 3.78
C GLU A 8 -14.06 -7.73 3.02
N THR A 9 -14.80 -6.87 3.71
CA THR A 9 -15.72 -5.90 3.09
C THR A 9 -15.02 -4.67 2.52
N ALA A 10 -13.76 -4.39 2.88
CA ALA A 10 -13.00 -3.27 2.31
C ALA A 10 -11.91 -3.70 1.32
N ARG A 11 -11.85 -4.98 0.92
CA ARG A 11 -10.89 -5.42 -0.08
C ARG A 11 -10.99 -4.61 -1.36
N GLU A 12 -9.83 -4.34 -1.94
CA GLU A 12 -9.70 -3.51 -3.14
C GLU A 12 -9.84 -4.39 -4.39
N PRO A 13 -10.40 -3.89 -5.49
CA PRO A 13 -10.27 -4.56 -6.78
C PRO A 13 -8.80 -4.79 -7.12
N ALA A 14 -8.46 -5.93 -7.72
CA ALA A 14 -7.10 -6.16 -8.21
C ALA A 14 -6.67 -5.06 -9.18
N ALA A 15 -5.42 -4.64 -9.06
CA ALA A 15 -4.84 -3.59 -9.89
C ALA A 15 -3.78 -4.19 -10.81
N PHE A 16 -3.82 -3.80 -12.08
CA PHE A 16 -2.89 -4.24 -13.11
C PHE A 16 -2.24 -3.03 -13.74
N ALA A 17 -0.95 -3.10 -14.07
CA ALA A 17 -0.31 -2.04 -14.83
C ALA A 17 -0.88 -2.02 -16.27
N ALA A 18 -0.90 -0.84 -16.89
CA ALA A 18 -1.26 -0.74 -18.31
C ALA A 18 -0.05 -1.13 -19.18
N ALA A 19 -0.30 -1.99 -20.17
CA ALA A 19 0.64 -2.36 -21.21
C ALA A 19 0.05 -2.06 -22.60
N ILE A 20 0.82 -1.47 -23.50
CA ILE A 20 0.39 -1.19 -24.88
C ILE A 20 1.37 -1.84 -25.86
N ALA A 21 0.86 -2.58 -26.84
CA ALA A 21 1.70 -3.10 -27.91
C ALA A 21 2.13 -1.96 -28.87
N PRO A 22 3.40 -1.86 -29.33
CA PRO A 22 3.95 -0.74 -30.11
C PRO A 22 3.25 -0.40 -31.43
N ARG A 23 2.33 -1.26 -31.90
CA ARG A 23 1.55 -1.07 -33.14
C ARG A 23 0.05 -0.97 -32.89
N GLU A 24 -0.35 -0.94 -31.64
CA GLU A 24 -1.75 -0.85 -31.22
C GLU A 24 -1.90 0.33 -30.26
N HIS A 25 -3.10 0.88 -30.18
CA HIS A 25 -3.45 1.85 -29.15
C HIS A 25 -4.20 1.20 -27.99
N THR A 26 -4.38 -0.12 -28.07
CA THR A 26 -5.15 -0.87 -27.09
C THR A 26 -4.34 -1.08 -25.81
N GLN A 27 -4.93 -0.66 -24.69
CA GLN A 27 -4.39 -0.96 -23.38
C GLN A 27 -4.73 -2.39 -22.97
N HIS A 28 -3.76 -3.07 -22.41
CA HIS A 28 -3.88 -4.40 -21.83
C HIS A 28 -3.51 -4.35 -20.35
N ALA A 29 -4.15 -5.20 -19.56
CA ALA A 29 -3.80 -5.41 -18.16
C ALA A 29 -2.56 -6.32 -18.07
N TYR A 30 -1.45 -5.82 -17.54
CA TYR A 30 -0.21 -6.56 -17.31
C TYR A 30 -0.28 -7.37 -16.02
N ASP A 31 0.07 -8.65 -16.07
CA ASP A 31 -0.02 -9.57 -14.92
C ASP A 31 1.23 -9.63 -14.03
N GLY A 32 2.33 -8.96 -14.44
CA GLY A 32 3.59 -8.97 -13.70
C GLY A 32 4.56 -10.08 -14.11
N GLU A 33 4.13 -11.07 -14.89
CA GLU A 33 4.89 -12.26 -15.30
C GLU A 33 5.15 -12.30 -16.82
N ASN A 34 5.41 -11.12 -17.42
CA ASN A 34 5.65 -10.95 -18.84
C ASN A 34 4.46 -11.30 -19.77
N HIS A 35 3.24 -11.32 -19.23
CA HIS A 35 2.03 -11.50 -20.03
C HIS A 35 0.97 -10.46 -19.72
N THR A 36 0.04 -10.30 -20.65
CA THR A 36 -1.21 -9.61 -20.39
C THR A 36 -2.26 -10.61 -19.93
N LEU A 37 -3.29 -10.14 -19.23
CA LEU A 37 -4.39 -11.00 -18.82
C LEU A 37 -5.06 -11.70 -20.01
N CYS A 38 -5.09 -11.13 -21.21
CA CYS A 38 -5.62 -11.80 -22.41
C CYS A 38 -4.63 -12.77 -23.09
N GLY A 39 -3.45 -13.00 -22.50
CA GLY A 39 -2.49 -14.01 -22.95
C GLY A 39 -1.51 -13.53 -24.02
N LEU A 40 -1.40 -12.22 -24.26
CA LEU A 40 -0.34 -11.70 -25.12
C LEU A 40 0.96 -11.66 -24.32
N SER A 41 2.05 -12.11 -24.94
CA SER A 41 3.38 -11.90 -24.40
C SER A 41 3.74 -10.42 -24.45
N THR A 42 4.32 -9.87 -23.38
CA THR A 42 4.72 -8.46 -23.31
C THR A 42 6.01 -8.14 -24.06
N GLU A 43 6.48 -9.01 -24.95
CA GLU A 43 7.60 -8.70 -25.82
C GLU A 43 7.17 -8.53 -27.28
N PRO A 44 7.34 -7.32 -27.86
CA PRO A 44 7.67 -6.04 -27.22
C PRO A 44 6.39 -5.29 -26.84
N MET A 45 6.10 -5.05 -25.57
CA MET A 45 5.04 -4.14 -25.10
C MET A 45 5.66 -3.01 -24.27
N GLU A 46 5.05 -1.84 -24.35
CA GLU A 46 5.39 -0.69 -23.52
C GLU A 46 4.58 -0.73 -22.23
N LEU A 47 5.27 -0.85 -21.09
CA LEU A 47 4.67 -0.81 -19.76
C LEU A 47 4.58 0.63 -19.26
N TYR A 48 3.40 1.02 -18.78
CA TYR A 48 3.13 2.34 -18.23
C TYR A 48 3.06 2.30 -16.71
N LEU A 49 3.39 3.44 -16.09
CA LEU A 49 3.35 3.61 -14.63
C LEU A 49 1.92 3.79 -14.08
N HIS A 50 0.91 3.94 -14.93
CA HIS A 50 -0.49 4.03 -14.51
C HIS A 50 -1.17 2.65 -14.54
N HIS A 51 -2.23 2.51 -13.76
CA HIS A 51 -3.04 1.29 -13.75
C HIS A 51 -3.90 1.19 -15.01
N PHE A 52 -4.10 -0.03 -15.49
CA PHE A 52 -5.06 -0.35 -16.53
C PHE A 52 -6.48 0.05 -16.09
N ASP A 53 -7.12 0.92 -16.87
CA ASP A 53 -8.51 1.32 -16.65
C ASP A 53 -9.44 0.51 -17.56
N ARG A 54 -10.14 -0.48 -16.98
CA ARG A 54 -11.08 -1.33 -17.73
C ARG A 54 -12.25 -0.57 -18.38
N TYR A 55 -12.49 0.68 -18.00
CA TYR A 55 -13.57 1.52 -18.52
C TYR A 55 -13.09 2.51 -19.58
N HIS A 56 -11.78 2.57 -19.85
CA HIS A 56 -11.23 3.40 -20.91
C HIS A 56 -11.60 2.84 -22.29
N ASP A 57 -11.92 3.72 -23.25
CA ASP A 57 -12.39 3.31 -24.59
C ASP A 57 -11.36 2.50 -25.37
N GLU A 58 -10.08 2.71 -25.08
CA GLU A 58 -8.96 1.99 -25.70
C GLU A 58 -8.57 0.71 -24.94
N SER A 59 -9.34 0.29 -23.93
CA SER A 59 -9.01 -0.91 -23.16
C SER A 59 -9.46 -2.20 -23.83
N CYS A 60 -8.58 -3.20 -23.82
CA CYS A 60 -8.88 -4.54 -24.30
C CYS A 60 -10.07 -5.13 -23.52
N PRO A 61 -11.20 -5.48 -24.18
CA PRO A 61 -12.41 -5.96 -23.47
C PRO A 61 -12.19 -7.27 -22.70
N GLU A 62 -11.31 -8.14 -23.22
CA GLU A 62 -10.95 -9.39 -22.54
C GLU A 62 -10.14 -9.13 -21.27
N CYS A 63 -9.14 -8.24 -21.33
CA CYS A 63 -8.44 -7.77 -20.14
C CYS A 63 -9.39 -7.13 -19.14
N GLY A 64 -10.37 -6.32 -19.61
CA GLY A 64 -11.39 -5.72 -18.76
C GLY A 64 -12.24 -6.74 -18.00
N THR A 65 -12.67 -7.81 -18.68
CA THR A 65 -13.45 -8.90 -18.07
C THR A 65 -12.61 -9.72 -17.09
N ARG A 66 -11.37 -10.07 -17.45
CA ARG A 66 -10.48 -10.85 -16.58
C ARG A 66 -10.05 -10.03 -15.36
N ALA A 67 -9.73 -8.75 -15.52
CA ALA A 67 -9.44 -7.85 -14.40
C ALA A 67 -10.66 -7.68 -13.47
N ALA A 68 -11.88 -7.65 -14.01
CA ALA A 68 -13.10 -7.59 -13.21
C ALA A 68 -13.37 -8.86 -12.39
N ALA A 69 -12.99 -10.01 -12.94
CA ALA A 69 -13.14 -11.31 -12.29
C ALA A 69 -11.94 -11.70 -11.41
N ALA A 70 -10.88 -10.91 -11.44
CA ALA A 70 -9.68 -11.16 -10.64
C ALA A 70 -10.01 -11.13 -9.14
N PRO A 71 -9.39 -12.00 -8.33
CA PRO A 71 -9.55 -11.96 -6.88
C PRO A 71 -9.25 -10.58 -6.32
N THR A 72 -10.04 -10.11 -5.37
CA THR A 72 -9.77 -8.84 -4.69
C THR A 72 -8.48 -8.91 -3.89
N GLU A 73 -7.82 -7.77 -3.76
CA GLU A 73 -6.58 -7.63 -3.03
C GLU A 73 -6.83 -7.12 -1.60
N PRO A 74 -5.92 -7.45 -0.65
CA PRO A 74 -5.92 -6.83 0.66
C PRO A 74 -5.88 -5.31 0.55
N CYS A 75 -6.78 -4.63 1.24
CA CYS A 75 -6.78 -3.17 1.28
C CYS A 75 -5.56 -2.62 2.02
N GLY A 76 -5.33 -1.30 1.95
CA GLY A 76 -4.25 -0.65 2.71
C GLY A 76 -4.23 -1.04 4.19
N GLN A 77 -5.37 -1.11 4.85
CA GLN A 77 -5.44 -1.48 6.27
C GLN A 77 -5.04 -2.93 6.52
N GLU A 78 -5.47 -3.87 5.67
CA GLU A 78 -5.10 -5.29 5.77
C GLU A 78 -3.60 -5.47 5.46
N ARG A 79 -3.07 -4.78 4.44
CA ARG A 79 -1.63 -4.78 4.11
C ARG A 79 -0.79 -4.26 5.28
N LEU A 80 -1.16 -3.14 5.88
CA LEU A 80 -0.44 -2.60 7.04
C LEU A 80 -0.57 -3.54 8.24
N TYR A 81 -1.77 -4.07 8.51
CA TYR A 81 -2.02 -5.02 9.58
C TYR A 81 -1.09 -6.24 9.47
N ASN A 82 -0.98 -6.83 8.28
CA ASN A 82 -0.12 -7.98 8.02
C ASN A 82 1.36 -7.66 8.26
N ARG A 83 1.85 -6.50 7.79
CA ARG A 83 3.23 -6.07 8.05
C ARG A 83 3.51 -5.93 9.54
N LEU A 84 2.58 -5.37 10.30
CA LEU A 84 2.73 -5.17 11.74
C LEU A 84 2.76 -6.48 12.55
N LEU A 85 2.34 -7.61 11.98
CA LEU A 85 2.48 -8.90 12.65
C LEU A 85 3.95 -9.26 12.90
N GLU A 86 4.87 -8.77 12.07
CA GLU A 86 6.31 -8.97 12.18
C GLU A 86 6.99 -8.04 13.19
N ALA A 87 6.29 -6.99 13.65
CA ALA A 87 6.84 -6.05 14.64
C ALA A 87 6.94 -6.69 16.03
N ASP A 88 7.90 -6.22 16.83
CA ASP A 88 8.04 -6.63 18.22
C ASP A 88 6.76 -6.33 19.02
N ALA A 89 6.42 -7.25 19.92
CA ALA A 89 5.25 -7.11 20.78
C ALA A 89 5.36 -5.85 21.65
N SER A 90 4.39 -4.96 21.51
CA SER A 90 4.33 -3.71 22.28
C SER A 90 2.88 -3.23 22.42
N PRO A 91 2.56 -2.44 23.45
CA PRO A 91 1.22 -1.84 23.57
C PRO A 91 0.83 -1.00 22.36
N ALA A 92 1.79 -0.31 21.73
CA ALA A 92 1.54 0.48 20.52
C ALA A 92 1.14 -0.41 19.33
N ARG A 93 1.83 -1.55 19.15
CA ARG A 93 1.48 -2.57 18.15
C ARG A 93 0.06 -3.09 18.35
N GLU A 94 -0.25 -3.57 19.55
CA GLU A 94 -1.58 -4.14 19.83
C GLU A 94 -2.70 -3.11 19.61
N ASN A 95 -2.48 -1.86 20.05
CA ASN A 95 -3.43 -0.78 19.85
C ASN A 95 -3.65 -0.48 18.36
N LEU A 96 -2.57 -0.45 17.55
CA LEU A 96 -2.68 -0.20 16.12
C LEU A 96 -3.32 -1.38 15.37
N LEU A 97 -2.96 -2.62 15.69
CA LEU A 97 -3.60 -3.81 15.14
C LEU A 97 -5.11 -3.81 15.42
N ALA A 98 -5.50 -3.47 16.65
CA ALA A 98 -6.90 -3.35 17.03
C ALA A 98 -7.60 -2.19 16.32
N ALA A 99 -6.93 -1.06 16.12
CA ALA A 99 -7.45 0.08 15.38
C ALA A 99 -7.67 -0.24 13.89
N LEU A 100 -6.73 -0.93 13.24
CA LEU A 100 -6.84 -1.35 11.84
C LEU A 100 -8.00 -2.34 11.63
N ARG A 101 -8.19 -3.29 12.55
CA ARG A 101 -9.36 -4.20 12.54
C ARG A 101 -10.70 -3.49 12.69
N ARG A 102 -10.71 -2.30 13.28
CA ARG A 102 -11.89 -1.42 13.40
C ARG A 102 -11.92 -0.32 12.35
N GLY A 103 -11.00 -0.37 11.38
CA GLY A 103 -11.02 0.56 10.27
C GLY A 103 -10.31 1.87 10.43
N ALA A 104 -9.19 1.89 11.15
CA ALA A 104 -8.30 3.05 11.17
C ALA A 104 -8.03 3.56 9.74
N TYR A 105 -8.08 4.88 9.59
CA TYR A 105 -7.87 5.52 8.30
C TYR A 105 -6.38 5.69 8.04
N ILE A 106 -5.89 5.17 6.92
CA ILE A 106 -4.51 5.39 6.49
C ILE A 106 -4.47 6.72 5.73
N ARG A 107 -3.95 7.75 6.40
CA ARG A 107 -3.81 9.09 5.82
C ARG A 107 -2.70 9.19 4.78
N LEU A 108 -1.66 8.40 4.98
CA LEU A 108 -0.46 8.46 4.18
C LEU A 108 0.21 7.09 4.23
N TRP A 109 0.60 6.59 3.07
CA TRP A 109 1.55 5.50 2.94
C TRP A 109 2.46 5.82 1.75
N ILE A 110 3.70 6.18 2.04
CA ILE A 110 4.70 6.53 1.03
C ILE A 110 6.01 5.80 1.33
N THR A 111 6.84 5.64 0.31
CA THR A 111 8.14 5.01 0.42
C THR A 111 9.17 5.91 -0.27
N GLY A 112 10.33 6.07 0.37
CA GLY A 112 11.42 6.87 -0.19
C GLY A 112 12.64 6.89 0.73
N PRO A 113 13.70 7.65 0.38
CA PRO A 113 14.93 7.69 1.16
C PRO A 113 14.66 8.09 2.62
N GLY A 114 15.14 7.30 3.58
CA GLY A 114 14.78 7.39 4.99
C GLY A 114 14.97 8.79 5.57
N ARG A 115 16.16 9.37 5.40
CA ARG A 115 16.46 10.73 5.90
C ARG A 115 15.56 11.80 5.29
N GLN A 116 15.20 11.69 4.01
CA GLN A 116 14.25 12.61 3.39
C GLN A 116 12.84 12.41 3.95
N MET A 117 12.42 11.16 4.17
CA MET A 117 11.15 10.85 4.81
C MET A 117 11.07 11.45 6.22
N ALA A 118 12.13 11.32 7.02
CA ALA A 118 12.23 11.95 8.33
C ALA A 118 12.08 13.48 8.25
N GLN A 119 12.80 14.12 7.35
CA GLN A 119 12.83 15.57 7.22
C GLN A 119 11.46 16.15 6.85
N TYR A 120 10.77 15.57 5.87
CA TYR A 120 9.56 16.16 5.31
C TYR A 120 8.27 15.64 5.95
N TYR A 121 8.24 14.35 6.31
CA TYR A 121 7.00 13.65 6.61
C TYR A 121 6.88 13.10 8.04
N LEU A 122 7.97 12.89 8.79
CA LEU A 122 7.91 12.29 10.13
C LEU A 122 7.26 13.19 11.19
N LYS A 123 7.42 14.52 11.07
CA LYS A 123 6.89 15.51 12.03
C LYS A 123 7.20 15.12 13.48
N PRO A 124 8.50 15.05 13.86
CA PRO A 124 8.92 14.49 15.13
C PRO A 124 8.31 15.22 16.32
N ASP A 125 8.03 16.52 16.21
CA ASP A 125 7.34 17.35 17.20
C ASP A 125 5.97 16.78 17.61
N ARG A 126 5.29 16.05 16.73
CA ARG A 126 3.97 15.45 16.99
C ARG A 126 4.05 14.06 17.61
N ILE A 127 5.23 13.47 17.73
CA ILE A 127 5.41 12.11 18.25
C ILE A 127 5.48 12.16 19.77
N THR A 128 4.55 11.47 20.42
CA THR A 128 4.36 11.44 21.87
C THR A 128 5.00 10.21 22.52
N GLU A 129 5.06 9.08 21.81
CA GLU A 129 5.69 7.84 22.26
C GLU A 129 6.50 7.21 21.11
N GLY A 130 7.68 6.66 21.40
CA GLY A 130 8.50 5.95 20.41
C GLY A 130 9.31 6.85 19.45
N ARG A 131 9.48 8.14 19.77
CA ARG A 131 10.17 9.14 18.93
C ARG A 131 11.57 8.70 18.52
N ASP A 132 12.41 8.32 19.47
CA ASP A 132 13.82 8.02 19.17
C ASP A 132 13.96 6.75 18.33
N ALA A 133 13.12 5.74 18.60
CA ALA A 133 13.11 4.49 17.84
C ALA A 133 12.69 4.73 16.38
N VAL A 134 11.61 5.49 16.15
CA VAL A 134 11.16 5.77 14.77
C VAL A 134 12.12 6.73 14.06
N ALA A 135 12.73 7.68 14.77
CA ALA A 135 13.76 8.55 14.19
C ALA A 135 14.99 7.74 13.75
N ALA A 136 15.45 6.80 14.57
CA ALA A 136 16.54 5.89 14.23
C ALA A 136 16.19 5.02 13.02
N ALA A 137 14.95 4.54 12.91
CA ALA A 137 14.50 3.76 11.75
C ALA A 137 14.54 4.54 10.43
N PHE A 138 14.48 5.88 10.48
CA PHE A 138 14.61 6.74 9.31
C PHE A 138 16.01 7.34 9.12
N ASP A 139 16.97 7.08 10.02
CA ASP A 139 18.36 7.54 9.85
C ASP A 139 19.16 6.61 8.92
N THR A 140 18.70 6.52 7.68
CA THR A 140 19.35 5.78 6.60
C THR A 140 19.14 6.49 5.26
N ASP A 141 20.07 6.27 4.33
CA ASP A 141 19.92 6.69 2.93
C ASP A 141 19.11 5.67 2.11
N ASP A 142 18.85 4.47 2.66
CA ASP A 142 18.01 3.45 2.05
C ASP A 142 16.53 3.86 2.04
N SER A 143 15.75 3.15 1.23
CA SER A 143 14.31 3.39 1.10
C SER A 143 13.55 2.82 2.30
N VAL A 144 12.75 3.65 2.96
CA VAL A 144 11.91 3.28 4.10
C VAL A 144 10.47 3.72 3.84
N GLY A 145 9.52 2.83 4.10
CA GLY A 145 8.09 3.15 4.08
C GLY A 145 7.68 3.94 5.32
N LEU A 146 6.84 4.96 5.14
CA LEU A 146 6.19 5.72 6.20
C LEU A 146 4.67 5.57 6.05
N ALA A 147 4.03 5.00 7.07
CA ALA A 147 2.58 4.94 7.18
C ALA A 147 2.06 5.80 8.34
N ARG A 148 0.97 6.53 8.11
CA ARG A 148 0.21 7.25 9.13
C ARG A 148 -1.20 6.69 9.21
N ALA A 149 -1.55 6.17 10.38
CA ALA A 149 -2.87 5.64 10.66
C ALA A 149 -3.57 6.46 11.74
N GLU A 150 -4.83 6.79 11.51
CA GLU A 150 -5.65 7.58 12.43
C GLU A 150 -6.85 6.79 12.89
N SER A 151 -7.16 6.89 14.17
CA SER A 151 -8.32 6.25 14.78
C SER A 151 -8.85 7.10 15.95
N PRO A 152 -10.11 6.91 16.38
CA PRO A 152 -10.61 7.52 17.61
C PRO A 152 -9.77 7.18 18.85
N THR A 153 -9.02 6.07 18.80
CA THR A 153 -8.13 5.59 19.88
C THR A 153 -6.70 6.13 19.80
N GLY A 154 -6.40 7.00 18.83
CA GLY A 154 -5.12 7.67 18.65
C GLY A 154 -4.56 7.59 17.24
N ASN A 155 -3.48 8.33 17.04
CA ASN A 155 -2.74 8.42 15.79
C ASN A 155 -1.41 7.68 15.89
N PHE A 156 -1.00 7.06 14.79
CA PHE A 156 0.18 6.22 14.74
C PHE A 156 1.05 6.60 13.55
N VAL A 157 2.36 6.51 13.76
CA VAL A 157 3.37 6.57 12.71
C VAL A 157 4.12 5.24 12.69
N VAL A 158 4.28 4.66 11.51
CA VAL A 158 4.98 3.39 11.32
C VAL A 158 6.12 3.58 10.32
N ALA A 159 7.31 3.17 10.70
CA ALA A 159 8.44 2.98 9.78
C ALA A 159 8.45 1.52 9.30
N LEU A 160 8.54 1.34 7.99
CA LEU A 160 8.49 0.05 7.29
C LEU A 160 9.76 -0.11 6.45
N ALA A 161 10.83 -0.56 7.08
CA ALA A 161 12.03 -1.00 6.35
C ALA A 161 11.76 -2.32 5.62
N PHE A 162 12.53 -2.60 4.57
CA PHE A 162 12.36 -3.81 3.77
C PHE A 162 12.83 -5.08 4.50
N ASP A 163 13.93 -4.96 5.25
CA ASP A 163 14.68 -6.05 5.87
C ASP A 163 14.66 -6.01 7.41
N ALA A 164 13.86 -5.11 8.00
CA ALA A 164 13.73 -4.99 9.45
C ALA A 164 12.25 -4.97 9.91
N PRO A 165 11.98 -5.41 11.15
CA PRO A 165 10.64 -5.32 11.73
C PRO A 165 10.11 -3.88 11.72
N PRO A 166 8.79 -3.67 11.54
CA PRO A 166 8.21 -2.33 11.62
C PRO A 166 8.43 -1.67 12.98
N VAL A 167 8.76 -0.37 12.96
CA VAL A 167 8.88 0.45 14.16
C VAL A 167 7.65 1.34 14.28
N ILE A 168 6.97 1.29 15.43
CA ILE A 168 5.70 1.96 15.66
C ILE A 168 5.87 3.07 16.71
N ALA A 169 5.33 4.25 16.41
CA ALA A 169 5.26 5.39 17.31
C ALA A 169 3.83 5.92 17.41
N ARG A 170 3.49 6.55 18.54
CA ARG A 170 2.21 7.27 18.69
C ARG A 170 2.41 8.75 18.45
N SER A 171 1.43 9.38 17.83
CA SER A 171 1.40 10.83 17.63
C SER A 171 0.16 11.45 18.25
N ALA A 172 0.26 12.74 18.55
CA ALA A 172 -0.88 13.58 18.89
C ALA A 172 -1.85 13.75 17.70
#